data_AF-A0AAD1MEE0-F1
#
_entry.id   AF-A0AAD1MEE0-F1
#
_cell.length_a   1.000
_cell.length_b   1.000
_cell.length_c   1.000
_cell.angle_alpha   90.00
_cell.angle_beta   90.00
_cell.angle_gamma   90.00
#
_symmetry.space_group_name_H-M   'P 1'
#
loop_
_entity.id
_entity.type
_entity.pdbx_description
1 polymer ?
#
loop_
_entity_poly.entity_id
_entity_poly.type
_entity_poly.pdbx_seq_one_letter_code
_entity_poly.pdbx_strand_id
1 'polypeptide(L)'
;MADVAVVRWLQAGAVAAGVGAAMLAAPAIASADNGGGSAAPASHSARQAGAVKASVVGERRPTVGPRKVQASARPTADRRRPRFPGFPGPVTGVGNPTGNDDPSTSTEIVTGLFREILRADPTAEQLTRYTAVFDARGQAAVVNRLYTSTAFRQQQVNSYYLELLGRAPTAGELAAGTMELRMGVPEPLVVAQVASTREFYRVSGGTADTYVQLLYRSLLGEPADAGQAAIYVQELRSGRPTQVVAVQFIKANAFRAVKIQEIFQVVLGRAATDAEVASYLGSWIRNGGLAGTATKVLNSAENTGRMTTDGVPLPDMVAVDQLQQILMARYNEDPDGFVNLFNTYLKTDPVTGEQCPSTCNTPLLALITTGGLTRGIPNQAIAVTPITAAVSSLLPTQNEIDATKALEDPLQDPDLLEDYLAGGTVLAKSVILTADDGLYIVDGHHRWGGLYVINPYSQLSSIDLGYVPNAQEALKETQVAIVAEQGYLSAQTVTGDNLYTISKDDFDDLVEGLIDSGDDKDKILKIFKKEKDLTSMAQIQDYLWANVIRMRQFNEPVAGATSRGYMPQPPNSDYQPLMHWMENGALSYTMPVIGYVG
;
A
#
# COMPACT_ATOMS: atom_id res chain seq x y z
N MET A 1 -5.39 -28.88 33.83
CA MET A 1 -4.75 -30.20 33.99
C MET A 1 -5.18 -31.06 32.82
N ALA A 2 -4.19 -31.71 32.20
CA ALA A 2 -4.23 -32.59 31.00
C ALA A 2 -4.50 -31.85 29.67
N ASP A 3 -3.53 -31.33 28.92
CA ASP A 3 -2.39 -31.87 28.12
C ASP A 3 -2.71 -32.32 26.68
N VAL A 4 -1.68 -32.12 25.82
CA VAL A 4 -1.46 -32.62 24.43
C VAL A 4 -1.99 -31.71 23.29
N ALA A 5 -1.23 -31.27 22.27
CA ALA A 5 0.21 -31.29 22.00
C ALA A 5 0.55 -30.24 20.91
N VAL A 6 1.72 -29.63 21.07
CA VAL A 6 2.46 -28.89 20.05
C VAL A 6 3.09 -29.89 19.07
N VAL A 7 2.90 -29.71 17.76
CA VAL A 7 3.65 -30.45 16.74
C VAL A 7 4.27 -29.47 15.75
N ARG A 8 5.58 -29.26 15.91
CA ARG A 8 6.51 -28.76 14.89
C ARG A 8 7.01 -29.96 14.07
N TRP A 9 6.97 -29.89 12.74
CA TRP A 9 7.85 -30.63 11.80
C TRP A 9 8.00 -29.72 10.55
N LEU A 10 9.19 -29.21 10.20
CA LEU A 10 10.35 -29.79 9.51
C LEU A 10 10.12 -30.18 8.02
N GLN A 11 11.03 -29.66 7.20
CA GLN A 11 11.11 -29.69 5.74
C GLN A 11 11.03 -31.08 5.10
N ALA A 12 10.47 -31.14 3.89
CA ALA A 12 10.83 -32.11 2.87
C ALA A 12 10.67 -31.47 1.48
N GLY A 13 11.77 -31.42 0.72
CA GLY A 13 11.80 -30.93 -0.64
C GLY A 13 11.10 -31.87 -1.62
N ALA A 14 10.61 -31.27 -2.71
CA ALA A 14 10.24 -31.99 -3.92
C ALA A 14 11.03 -31.41 -5.09
N VAL A 15 12.05 -32.15 -5.50
CA VAL A 15 12.77 -32.00 -6.76
C VAL A 15 11.83 -32.44 -7.89
N ALA A 16 11.54 -31.57 -8.83
CA ALA A 16 10.94 -31.94 -10.11
C ALA A 16 11.98 -31.72 -11.23
N ALA A 17 12.59 -32.81 -11.67
CA ALA A 17 13.50 -32.86 -12.79
C ALA A 17 12.76 -33.25 -14.09
N GLY A 18 13.15 -32.62 -15.20
CA GLY A 18 12.94 -33.09 -16.57
C GLY A 18 11.90 -32.27 -17.36
N VAL A 19 12.07 -31.94 -18.64
CA VAL A 19 13.07 -32.29 -19.67
C VAL A 19 12.99 -31.18 -20.74
N GLY A 20 14.13 -30.72 -21.25
CA GLY A 20 14.19 -29.80 -22.38
C GLY A 20 13.88 -30.48 -23.72
N ALA A 21 13.20 -29.77 -24.61
CA ALA A 21 13.19 -30.05 -26.04
C ALA A 21 13.09 -28.73 -26.82
N ALA A 22 14.18 -28.38 -27.49
CA ALA A 22 14.24 -27.34 -28.49
C ALA A 22 13.53 -27.80 -29.77
N MET A 23 12.75 -26.94 -30.42
CA MET A 23 12.61 -26.94 -31.89
C MET A 23 12.29 -25.54 -32.42
N LEU A 24 13.20 -25.05 -33.25
CA LEU A 24 13.00 -24.04 -34.28
C LEU A 24 11.96 -24.52 -35.31
N ALA A 25 11.05 -23.63 -35.74
CA ALA A 25 10.64 -23.51 -37.15
C ALA A 25 9.70 -22.30 -37.34
N ALA A 26 10.15 -21.31 -38.12
CA ALA A 26 9.24 -20.55 -38.99
C ALA A 26 8.81 -21.46 -40.16
N PRO A 27 7.64 -21.21 -40.77
CA PRO A 27 7.72 -20.51 -42.06
C PRO A 27 6.57 -19.52 -42.32
N ALA A 28 6.79 -18.76 -43.39
CA ALA A 28 5.95 -17.70 -43.91
C ALA A 28 4.89 -18.17 -44.93
N ILE A 29 4.15 -17.17 -45.43
CA ILE A 29 3.44 -16.99 -46.72
C ILE A 29 2.02 -17.55 -46.98
N ALA A 30 1.11 -16.60 -47.33
CA ALA A 30 0.03 -16.56 -48.35
C ALA A 30 -1.34 -16.12 -47.74
N SER A 31 -1.79 -14.87 -47.89
CA SER A 31 -2.36 -14.14 -49.06
C SER A 31 -3.76 -14.61 -49.51
N ALA A 32 -4.75 -13.73 -49.32
CA ALA A 32 -5.97 -13.49 -50.13
C ALA A 32 -6.81 -12.44 -49.36
N ASP A 33 -6.77 -11.14 -49.64
CA ASP A 33 -7.21 -10.36 -50.81
C ASP A 33 -8.73 -10.07 -50.86
N ASN A 34 -9.00 -8.81 -51.24
CA ASN A 34 -10.24 -8.06 -51.48
C ASN A 34 -10.90 -7.44 -50.23
N GLY A 35 -10.94 -6.12 -50.02
CA GLY A 35 -10.93 -4.95 -50.91
C GLY A 35 -12.03 -4.00 -50.36
N GLY A 36 -12.01 -2.68 -50.40
CA GLY A 36 -11.12 -1.64 -50.88
C GLY A 36 -11.80 -0.28 -50.58
N GLY A 37 -11.04 0.82 -50.75
CA GLY A 37 -11.55 2.21 -50.77
C GLY A 37 -11.38 2.98 -49.45
N SER A 38 -10.30 3.77 -49.26
CA SER A 38 -10.15 5.20 -49.65
C SER A 38 -11.12 6.15 -48.94
N ALA A 39 -10.78 7.34 -48.46
CA ALA A 39 -9.54 8.09 -48.29
C ALA A 39 -9.85 9.20 -47.25
N ALA A 40 -8.86 9.65 -46.49
CA ALA A 40 -8.87 10.92 -45.76
C ALA A 40 -8.58 12.09 -46.75
N PRO A 41 -8.43 13.38 -46.35
CA PRO A 41 -8.62 14.03 -45.04
C PRO A 41 -9.35 15.42 -45.14
N ALA A 42 -9.46 16.13 -44.01
CA ALA A 42 -9.16 17.58 -43.84
C ALA A 42 -10.17 18.40 -42.99
N SER A 43 -9.62 18.98 -41.91
CA SER A 43 -9.77 20.35 -41.34
C SER A 43 -11.09 21.13 -41.36
N HIS A 44 -11.46 21.70 -40.19
CA HIS A 44 -11.70 23.14 -39.90
C HIS A 44 -12.57 23.31 -38.63
N SER A 45 -12.04 23.83 -37.51
CA SER A 45 -11.98 25.25 -37.06
C SER A 45 -13.19 25.75 -36.24
N ALA A 46 -12.90 26.07 -34.97
CA ALA A 46 -13.24 27.29 -34.21
C ALA A 46 -14.68 27.85 -34.08
N ARG A 47 -15.04 28.09 -32.81
CA ARG A 47 -15.78 29.23 -32.21
C ARG A 47 -17.19 29.59 -32.70
N GLN A 48 -18.16 29.60 -31.78
CA GLN A 48 -18.73 30.86 -31.26
C GLN A 48 -19.72 30.66 -30.09
N ALA A 49 -19.55 31.50 -29.08
CA ALA A 49 -20.53 31.82 -28.06
C ALA A 49 -21.54 32.84 -28.60
N GLY A 50 -22.79 32.78 -28.12
CA GLY A 50 -23.82 33.77 -28.40
C GLY A 50 -24.97 33.67 -27.41
N ALA A 51 -24.98 34.57 -26.43
CA ALA A 51 -26.09 34.80 -25.52
C ALA A 51 -27.14 35.71 -26.17
N VAL A 52 -28.43 35.41 -25.99
CA VAL A 52 -29.53 36.40 -26.14
C VAL A 52 -30.62 36.14 -25.09
N LYS A 53 -31.16 37.25 -24.59
CA LYS A 53 -32.02 37.49 -23.43
C LYS A 53 -33.49 37.11 -23.61
N ALA A 54 -34.10 36.76 -22.47
CA ALA A 54 -35.37 37.19 -21.88
C ALA A 54 -36.65 37.35 -22.74
N SER A 55 -37.74 36.73 -22.26
CA SER A 55 -39.07 37.34 -22.24
C SER A 55 -39.83 36.94 -20.98
N VAL A 56 -40.53 37.93 -20.41
CA VAL A 56 -41.30 37.93 -19.15
C VAL A 56 -42.78 38.05 -19.51
N VAL A 57 -43.62 37.16 -18.96
CA VAL A 57 -45.07 37.30 -18.68
C VAL A 57 -45.39 36.18 -17.66
N GLY A 58 -46.15 36.27 -16.58
CA GLY A 58 -46.99 37.28 -15.95
C GLY A 58 -47.83 36.55 -14.87
N GLU A 59 -47.83 37.09 -13.65
CA GLU A 59 -48.84 37.01 -12.56
C GLU A 59 -49.65 35.71 -12.28
N ARG A 60 -49.61 35.26 -11.01
CA ARG A 60 -50.70 35.44 -10.00
C ARG A 60 -50.43 34.64 -8.70
N ARG A 61 -50.46 35.34 -7.57
CA ARG A 61 -50.61 34.80 -6.20
C ARG A 61 -52.07 34.98 -5.76
N PRO A 62 -52.52 34.19 -4.76
CA PRO A 62 -53.23 34.82 -3.65
C PRO A 62 -52.69 34.39 -2.27
N THR A 63 -52.71 35.37 -1.37
CA THR A 63 -52.40 35.32 0.06
C THR A 63 -53.64 34.97 0.89
N VAL A 64 -53.48 34.24 2.01
CA VAL A 64 -54.44 34.18 3.12
C VAL A 64 -53.68 34.27 4.46
N GLY A 65 -54.16 35.14 5.36
CA GLY A 65 -53.50 35.58 6.61
C GLY A 65 -53.75 34.70 7.85
N PRO A 66 -53.29 35.17 9.04
CA PRO A 66 -53.01 34.33 10.21
C PRO A 66 -54.14 34.31 11.26
N ARG A 67 -54.18 33.27 12.10
CA ARG A 67 -55.09 33.18 13.26
C ARG A 67 -54.33 32.89 14.56
N LYS A 68 -54.46 33.79 15.54
CA LYS A 68 -54.01 33.71 16.95
C LYS A 68 -55.07 33.03 17.83
N VAL A 69 -54.64 32.23 18.82
CA VAL A 69 -55.38 31.91 20.09
C VAL A 69 -54.31 31.60 21.16
N GLN A 70 -53.99 32.52 22.07
CA GLN A 70 -54.47 32.71 23.45
C GLN A 70 -54.05 31.65 24.49
N ALA A 71 -53.34 32.13 25.52
CA ALA A 71 -52.86 31.43 26.70
C ALA A 71 -53.77 31.69 27.92
N SER A 72 -53.83 30.75 28.87
CA SER A 72 -54.39 30.97 30.21
C SER A 72 -53.52 30.30 31.29
N ALA A 73 -53.36 30.97 32.42
CA ALA A 73 -52.45 30.62 33.51
C ALA A 73 -53.16 30.32 34.85
N ARG A 74 -52.44 29.57 35.71
CA ARG A 74 -52.45 29.47 37.21
C ARG A 74 -53.53 28.62 37.92
N PRO A 75 -53.35 28.17 39.20
CA PRO A 75 -52.23 28.43 40.15
C PRO A 75 -51.66 27.22 40.95
N THR A 76 -50.61 27.54 41.72
CA THR A 76 -49.77 26.80 42.68
C THR A 76 -50.45 26.39 44.00
N ALA A 77 -49.96 25.31 44.64
CA ALA A 77 -50.05 25.13 46.10
C ALA A 77 -48.80 24.42 46.67
N ASP A 78 -48.20 25.10 47.65
CA ASP A 78 -47.05 24.76 48.49
C ASP A 78 -47.50 23.93 49.71
N ARG A 79 -46.70 22.94 50.14
CA ARG A 79 -46.70 22.45 51.53
C ARG A 79 -45.38 21.73 51.88
N ARG A 80 -44.76 22.20 52.95
CA ARG A 80 -43.47 21.76 53.52
C ARG A 80 -43.62 20.75 54.69
N ARG A 81 -42.66 19.81 54.74
CA ARG A 81 -41.99 19.14 55.91
C ARG A 81 -42.70 17.96 56.64
N PRO A 82 -41.98 17.04 57.37
CA PRO A 82 -40.55 17.00 57.74
C PRO A 82 -39.79 15.64 57.52
N ARG A 83 -38.46 15.67 57.77
CA ARG A 83 -37.45 14.58 57.72
C ARG A 83 -37.52 13.59 58.91
N PHE A 84 -37.19 12.31 58.70
CA PHE A 84 -36.47 11.41 59.63
C PHE A 84 -35.59 10.39 58.86
N PRO A 85 -34.45 9.92 59.41
CA PRO A 85 -33.43 9.14 58.68
C PRO A 85 -33.49 7.63 58.96
N GLY A 86 -33.14 6.81 57.96
CA GLY A 86 -32.91 5.36 58.12
C GLY A 86 -32.57 4.66 56.79
N PHE A 87 -31.31 4.24 56.63
CA PHE A 87 -30.78 3.36 55.57
C PHE A 87 -31.07 1.87 55.89
N PRO A 88 -30.74 0.88 55.02
CA PRO A 88 -31.07 0.70 53.60
C PRO A 88 -31.63 -0.72 53.30
N GLY A 89 -32.29 -0.89 52.15
CA GLY A 89 -32.64 -2.20 51.58
C GLY A 89 -33.44 -2.08 50.27
N PRO A 90 -33.50 -3.15 49.46
CA PRO A 90 -32.80 -3.32 48.20
C PRO A 90 -33.46 -2.57 47.02
N VAL A 91 -32.61 -2.10 46.10
CA VAL A 91 -33.02 -1.38 44.89
C VAL A 91 -33.77 -2.33 43.97
N THR A 92 -35.09 -2.14 43.89
CA THR A 92 -35.90 -2.53 42.73
C THR A 92 -36.53 -1.24 42.19
N GLY A 93 -36.20 -0.89 40.95
CA GLY A 93 -36.64 0.35 40.35
C GLY A 93 -36.44 0.30 38.85
N VAL A 94 -37.47 -0.16 38.14
CA VAL A 94 -37.69 0.11 36.72
C VAL A 94 -37.77 1.63 36.58
N GLY A 95 -36.72 2.25 36.03
CA GLY A 95 -36.64 3.67 35.74
C GLY A 95 -36.47 3.89 34.24
N ASN A 96 -37.36 4.68 33.65
CA ASN A 96 -37.20 5.28 32.32
C ASN A 96 -35.79 5.90 32.18
N PRO A 97 -35.12 5.77 31.01
CA PRO A 97 -33.90 6.52 30.77
C PRO A 97 -34.28 7.98 30.50
N THR A 98 -34.21 8.83 31.52
CA THR A 98 -34.06 10.27 31.31
C THR A 98 -32.67 10.50 30.76
N GLY A 99 -32.60 11.14 29.59
CA GLY A 99 -31.36 11.46 28.90
C GLY A 99 -30.38 12.21 29.79
N ASN A 100 -29.11 11.96 29.53
CA ASN A 100 -28.03 12.81 30.02
C ASN A 100 -28.12 14.16 29.29
N ASP A 101 -28.92 15.09 29.82
CA ASP A 101 -29.06 16.45 29.33
C ASP A 101 -27.92 17.35 29.87
N ASP A 102 -26.66 16.95 29.61
CA ASP A 102 -25.50 17.83 29.81
C ASP A 102 -25.02 18.34 28.45
N PRO A 103 -25.09 19.66 28.17
CA PRO A 103 -24.61 20.25 26.91
C PRO A 103 -23.14 19.93 26.59
N SER A 104 -22.31 19.62 27.60
CA SER A 104 -20.93 19.18 27.39
C SER A 104 -20.86 17.79 26.75
N THR A 105 -21.67 16.84 27.21
CA THR A 105 -21.75 15.46 26.68
C THR A 105 -22.27 15.44 25.23
N SER A 106 -23.29 16.23 24.90
CA SER A 106 -23.77 16.34 23.50
C SER A 106 -22.67 16.87 22.56
N THR A 107 -21.88 17.83 23.04
CA THR A 107 -20.77 18.44 22.29
C THR A 107 -19.63 17.44 22.06
N GLU A 108 -19.26 16.67 23.07
CA GLU A 108 -18.26 15.60 22.98
C GLU A 108 -18.67 14.51 21.99
N ILE A 109 -19.91 14.01 22.07
CA ILE A 109 -20.41 12.98 21.16
C ILE A 109 -20.48 13.49 19.72
N VAL A 110 -20.98 14.71 19.49
CA VAL A 110 -21.02 15.28 18.14
C VAL A 110 -19.61 15.44 17.58
N THR A 111 -18.66 15.93 18.39
CA THR A 111 -17.26 16.07 17.98
C THR A 111 -16.64 14.71 17.65
N GLY A 112 -16.85 13.70 18.50
CA GLY A 112 -16.40 12.33 18.27
C GLY A 112 -16.94 11.76 16.96
N LEU A 113 -18.24 11.88 16.70
CA LEU A 113 -18.85 11.41 15.45
C LEU A 113 -18.30 12.11 14.21
N PHE A 114 -17.97 13.41 14.29
CA PHE A 114 -17.31 14.13 13.20
C PHE A 114 -15.91 13.57 12.93
N ARG A 115 -15.14 13.29 13.98
CA ARG A 115 -13.80 12.72 13.86
C ARG A 115 -13.80 11.28 13.37
N GLU A 116 -14.80 10.48 13.74
CA GLU A 116 -14.94 9.11 13.25
C GLU A 116 -15.41 9.07 11.80
N ILE A 117 -16.42 9.89 11.45
CA ILE A 117 -17.10 9.82 10.15
C ILE A 117 -16.39 10.65 9.06
N LEU A 118 -15.93 11.86 9.40
CA LEU A 118 -15.38 12.82 8.45
C LEU A 118 -13.87 13.05 8.64
N ARG A 119 -13.24 12.40 9.61
CA ARG A 119 -11.81 12.59 9.96
C ARG A 119 -11.43 14.06 10.15
N ALA A 120 -12.35 14.85 10.68
CA ALA A 120 -12.17 16.29 10.88
C ALA A 120 -12.94 16.77 12.11
N ASP A 121 -12.45 17.85 12.72
CA ASP A 121 -13.22 18.59 13.72
C ASP A 121 -14.38 19.35 13.08
N PRO A 122 -15.56 19.43 13.73
CA PRO A 122 -16.65 20.26 13.26
C PRO A 122 -16.28 21.74 13.37
N THR A 123 -16.69 22.56 12.39
CA THR A 123 -16.69 24.02 12.57
C THR A 123 -17.65 24.44 13.70
N ALA A 124 -17.48 25.65 14.25
CA ALA A 124 -18.37 26.17 15.31
C ALA A 124 -19.87 26.13 14.90
N GLU A 125 -20.17 26.45 13.65
CA GLU A 125 -21.54 26.40 13.11
C GLU A 125 -22.03 24.98 12.89
N GLN A 126 -21.15 24.06 12.49
CA GLN A 126 -21.47 22.64 12.38
C GLN A 126 -21.77 22.06 13.76
N LEU A 127 -20.89 22.31 14.74
CA LEU A 127 -21.05 21.83 16.11
C LEU A 127 -22.38 22.30 16.69
N THR A 128 -22.67 23.60 16.63
CA THR A 128 -23.96 24.17 17.10
C THR A 128 -25.17 23.48 16.45
N ARG A 129 -25.13 23.28 15.13
CA ARG A 129 -26.22 22.68 14.36
C ARG A 129 -26.43 21.20 14.70
N TYR A 130 -25.35 20.44 14.79
CA TYR A 130 -25.41 19.00 15.02
C TYR A 130 -25.68 18.66 16.48
N THR A 131 -25.23 19.47 17.44
CA THR A 131 -25.66 19.40 18.84
C THR A 131 -27.17 19.61 18.95
N ALA A 132 -27.75 20.60 18.27
CA ALA A 132 -29.21 20.78 18.25
C ALA A 132 -29.96 19.58 17.62
N VAL A 133 -29.35 18.88 16.65
CA VAL A 133 -29.92 17.63 16.11
C VAL A 133 -29.83 16.50 17.15
N PHE A 134 -28.69 16.39 17.82
CA PHE A 134 -28.47 15.41 18.88
C PHE A 134 -29.48 15.59 20.00
N ASP A 135 -29.62 16.80 20.55
CA ASP A 135 -30.54 17.08 21.66
C ASP A 135 -32.00 16.80 21.28
N ALA A 136 -32.38 17.04 20.02
CA ALA A 136 -33.75 16.85 19.56
C ALA A 136 -34.09 15.41 19.14
N ARG A 137 -33.11 14.63 18.65
CA ARG A 137 -33.36 13.36 17.94
C ARG A 137 -32.37 12.24 18.27
N GLY A 138 -31.37 12.50 19.11
CA GLY A 138 -30.34 11.57 19.54
C GLY A 138 -29.22 11.31 18.53
N GLN A 139 -28.26 10.49 18.96
CA GLN A 139 -27.06 10.10 18.22
C GLN A 139 -27.35 9.55 16.82
N ALA A 140 -28.37 8.69 16.69
CA ALA A 140 -28.73 8.06 15.42
C ALA A 140 -29.08 9.08 14.33
N ALA A 141 -29.66 10.22 14.70
CA ALA A 141 -29.96 11.29 13.75
C ALA A 141 -28.70 12.05 13.30
N VAL A 142 -27.72 12.22 14.18
CA VAL A 142 -26.41 12.80 13.84
C VAL A 142 -25.64 11.86 12.92
N VAL A 143 -25.51 10.59 13.31
CA VAL A 143 -24.87 9.53 12.49
C VAL A 143 -25.50 9.50 11.10
N ASN A 144 -26.83 9.40 11.00
CA ASN A 144 -27.50 9.33 9.70
C ASN A 144 -27.22 10.56 8.82
N ARG A 145 -27.18 11.77 9.39
CA ARG A 145 -26.90 13.01 8.63
C ARG A 145 -25.46 13.09 8.15
N LEU A 146 -24.49 12.74 8.99
CA LEU A 146 -23.07 12.74 8.60
C LEU A 146 -22.79 11.68 7.55
N TYR A 147 -23.28 10.47 7.80
CA TYR A 147 -23.07 9.29 6.97
C TYR A 147 -23.71 9.40 5.58
N THR A 148 -24.79 10.16 5.45
CA THR A 148 -25.45 10.39 4.15
C THR A 148 -25.03 11.70 3.49
N SER A 149 -24.12 12.46 4.11
CA SER A 149 -23.65 13.75 3.63
C SER A 149 -22.85 13.63 2.33
N THR A 150 -22.81 14.72 1.56
CA THR A 150 -21.95 14.79 0.36
C THR A 150 -20.47 14.70 0.72
N ALA A 151 -20.05 15.31 1.84
CA ALA A 151 -18.66 15.30 2.29
C ALA A 151 -18.16 13.87 2.52
N PHE A 152 -18.92 13.07 3.26
CA PHE A 152 -18.57 11.67 3.51
C PHE A 152 -18.45 10.87 2.21
N ARG A 153 -19.41 11.00 1.29
CA ARG A 153 -19.38 10.28 0.00
C ARG A 153 -18.18 10.68 -0.87
N GLN A 154 -17.82 11.96 -0.87
CA GLN A 154 -16.66 12.44 -1.60
C GLN A 154 -15.36 11.91 -1.01
N GLN A 155 -15.26 11.89 0.32
CA GLN A 155 -14.13 11.31 1.04
C GLN A 155 -13.98 9.82 0.70
N GLN A 156 -15.07 9.04 0.75
CA GLN A 156 -15.05 7.63 0.36
C GLN A 156 -14.50 7.42 -1.05
N VAL A 157 -15.02 8.16 -2.03
CA VAL A 157 -14.56 8.04 -3.43
C VAL A 157 -13.10 8.44 -3.58
N ASN A 158 -12.66 9.51 -2.93
CA ASN A 158 -11.24 9.90 -2.93
C ASN A 158 -10.36 8.78 -2.36
N SER A 159 -10.75 8.21 -1.23
CA SER A 159 -10.02 7.14 -0.56
C SER A 159 -9.85 5.92 -1.47
N TYR A 160 -10.91 5.45 -2.15
CA TYR A 160 -10.80 4.27 -3.02
C TYR A 160 -9.88 4.48 -4.22
N TYR A 161 -9.87 5.69 -4.78
CA TYR A 161 -8.97 6.00 -5.88
C TYR A 161 -7.51 6.05 -5.43
N LEU A 162 -7.24 6.61 -4.24
CA LEU A 162 -5.90 6.61 -3.66
C LEU A 162 -5.44 5.19 -3.32
N GLU A 163 -6.29 4.40 -2.67
CA GLU A 163 -6.01 3.02 -2.24
C GLU A 163 -5.80 2.05 -3.42
N LEU A 164 -6.65 2.13 -4.45
CA LEU A 164 -6.63 1.17 -5.56
C LEU A 164 -5.75 1.60 -6.73
N LEU A 165 -5.60 2.91 -6.97
CA LEU A 165 -4.94 3.43 -8.17
C LEU A 165 -3.75 4.35 -7.85
N GLY A 166 -3.49 4.67 -6.58
CA GLY A 166 -2.38 5.55 -6.19
C GLY A 166 -2.54 7.01 -6.67
N ARG A 167 -3.77 7.44 -6.99
CA ARG A 167 -4.06 8.79 -7.48
C ARG A 167 -5.39 9.31 -6.97
N ALA A 168 -5.56 10.63 -6.95
CA ALA A 168 -6.87 11.23 -6.74
C ALA A 168 -7.82 10.94 -7.93
N PRO A 169 -9.14 10.85 -7.68
CA PRO A 169 -10.11 10.80 -8.76
C PRO A 169 -10.13 12.12 -9.53
N THR A 170 -10.41 12.06 -10.82
CA THR A 170 -10.76 13.25 -11.59
C THR A 170 -12.07 13.86 -11.09
N ALA A 171 -12.33 15.12 -11.41
CA ALA A 171 -13.59 15.78 -11.03
C ALA A 171 -14.84 15.03 -11.55
N GLY A 172 -14.75 14.38 -12.72
CA GLY A 172 -15.82 13.57 -13.27
C GLY A 172 -16.02 12.25 -12.52
N GLU A 173 -14.93 11.55 -12.19
CA GLU A 173 -14.96 10.31 -11.39
C GLU A 173 -15.51 10.57 -9.99
N LEU A 174 -15.07 11.65 -9.33
CA LEU A 174 -15.56 12.06 -8.02
C LEU A 174 -17.06 12.37 -8.05
N ALA A 175 -17.51 13.13 -9.06
CA ALA A 175 -18.93 13.48 -9.21
C ALA A 175 -19.81 12.25 -9.49
N ALA A 176 -19.34 11.33 -10.34
CA ALA A 176 -20.04 10.10 -10.67
C ALA A 176 -20.16 9.18 -9.45
N GLY A 177 -19.05 8.85 -8.78
CA GLY A 177 -19.07 8.00 -7.58
C GLY A 177 -19.91 8.62 -6.46
N THR A 178 -19.81 9.94 -6.24
CA THR A 178 -20.63 10.63 -5.23
C THR A 178 -22.13 10.52 -5.55
N MET A 179 -22.50 10.61 -6.83
CA MET A 179 -23.89 10.43 -7.27
C MET A 179 -24.38 9.00 -7.04
N GLU A 180 -23.58 8.00 -7.39
CA GLU A 180 -23.92 6.58 -7.19
C GLU A 180 -24.22 6.28 -5.72
N LEU A 181 -23.32 6.70 -4.83
CA LEU A 181 -23.50 6.56 -3.39
C LEU A 181 -24.78 7.26 -2.91
N ARG A 182 -25.04 8.47 -3.43
CA ARG A 182 -26.26 9.22 -3.12
C ARG A 182 -27.53 8.52 -3.58
N MET A 183 -27.48 7.81 -4.71
CA MET A 183 -28.60 7.02 -5.25
C MET A 183 -28.78 5.67 -4.55
N GLY A 184 -27.92 5.33 -3.59
CA GLY A 184 -28.01 4.11 -2.80
C GLY A 184 -27.26 2.92 -3.38
N VAL A 185 -26.34 3.14 -4.34
CA VAL A 185 -25.39 2.09 -4.73
C VAL A 185 -24.54 1.71 -3.52
N PRO A 186 -24.47 0.43 -3.13
CA PRO A 186 -23.59 -0.01 -2.06
C PRO A 186 -22.15 0.32 -2.38
N GLU A 187 -21.43 0.91 -1.44
CA GLU A 187 -20.06 1.36 -1.68
C GLU A 187 -19.06 0.22 -1.99
N PRO A 188 -19.19 -1.03 -1.51
CA PRO A 188 -18.38 -2.14 -2.01
C PRO A 188 -18.51 -2.38 -3.53
N LEU A 189 -19.63 -1.97 -4.15
CA LEU A 189 -19.76 -2.01 -5.60
C LEU A 189 -18.99 -0.88 -6.28
N VAL A 190 -18.89 0.30 -5.68
CA VAL A 190 -18.05 1.40 -6.19
C VAL A 190 -16.57 0.98 -6.15
N VAL A 191 -16.14 0.34 -5.06
CA VAL A 191 -14.81 -0.28 -4.94
C VAL A 191 -14.56 -1.27 -6.08
N ALA A 192 -15.50 -2.21 -6.31
CA ALA A 192 -15.38 -3.18 -7.40
C ALA A 192 -15.39 -2.53 -8.79
N GLN A 193 -16.09 -1.41 -8.99
CA GLN A 193 -16.04 -0.68 -10.25
C GLN A 193 -14.63 -0.16 -10.52
N VAL A 194 -14.00 0.51 -9.54
CA VAL A 194 -12.62 1.01 -9.66
C VAL A 194 -11.64 -0.15 -9.87
N ALA A 195 -11.74 -1.21 -9.06
CA ALA A 195 -10.91 -2.41 -9.16
C ALA A 195 -11.16 -3.25 -10.43
N SER A 196 -12.20 -2.95 -11.22
CA SER A 196 -12.47 -3.61 -12.50
C SER A 196 -11.95 -2.83 -13.71
N THR A 197 -11.42 -1.62 -13.50
CA THR A 197 -10.94 -0.76 -14.58
C THR A 197 -9.73 -1.35 -15.29
N ARG A 198 -9.54 -0.96 -16.55
CA ARG A 198 -8.32 -1.26 -17.30
C ARG A 198 -7.07 -0.66 -16.65
N GLU A 199 -7.24 0.45 -15.94
CA GLU A 199 -6.14 1.09 -15.21
C GLU A 199 -5.66 0.21 -14.08
N PHE A 200 -6.56 -0.29 -13.21
CA PHE A 200 -6.21 -1.23 -12.15
C PHE A 200 -5.54 -2.49 -12.71
N TYR A 201 -6.11 -3.08 -13.77
CA TYR A 201 -5.51 -4.25 -14.43
C TYR A 201 -4.10 -3.96 -14.97
N ARG A 202 -3.87 -2.80 -15.61
CA ARG A 202 -2.56 -2.40 -16.11
C ARG A 202 -1.57 -2.12 -14.98
N VAL A 203 -1.97 -1.40 -13.95
CA VAL A 203 -1.13 -1.08 -12.78
C VAL A 203 -0.71 -2.36 -12.06
N SER A 204 -1.57 -3.38 -12.05
CA SER A 204 -1.20 -4.68 -11.50
C SER A 204 -0.11 -5.40 -12.29
N GLY A 205 0.29 -4.98 -13.50
CA GLY A 205 1.22 -5.73 -14.36
C GLY A 205 0.53 -6.42 -15.54
N GLY A 206 -0.79 -6.31 -15.66
CA GLY A 206 -1.51 -6.67 -16.88
C GLY A 206 -1.75 -8.17 -17.10
N THR A 207 -1.68 -8.98 -16.05
CA THR A 207 -1.97 -10.42 -16.11
C THR A 207 -3.10 -10.80 -15.16
N ALA A 208 -3.67 -11.99 -15.34
CA ALA A 208 -4.69 -12.51 -14.42
C ALA A 208 -4.12 -12.73 -13.01
N ASP A 209 -2.90 -13.26 -12.90
CA ASP A 209 -2.23 -13.53 -11.62
C ASP A 209 -1.97 -12.24 -10.86
N THR A 210 -1.32 -11.28 -11.51
CA THR A 210 -0.95 -10.03 -10.85
C THR A 210 -2.16 -9.15 -10.52
N TYR A 211 -3.23 -9.20 -11.33
CA TYR A 211 -4.51 -8.58 -11.01
C TYR A 211 -5.11 -9.13 -9.71
N VAL A 212 -5.11 -10.46 -9.55
CA VAL A 212 -5.64 -11.09 -8.34
C VAL A 212 -4.74 -10.78 -7.15
N GLN A 213 -3.43 -10.83 -7.30
CA GLN A 213 -2.49 -10.45 -6.23
C GLN A 213 -2.72 -9.00 -5.76
N LEU A 214 -2.92 -8.04 -6.68
CA LEU A 214 -3.25 -6.66 -6.31
C LEU A 214 -4.61 -6.54 -5.63
N LEU A 215 -5.63 -7.33 -6.01
CA LEU A 215 -6.91 -7.34 -5.30
C LEU A 215 -6.76 -7.74 -3.83
N TYR A 216 -6.02 -8.82 -3.54
CA TYR A 216 -5.74 -9.24 -2.16
C TYR A 216 -4.98 -8.15 -1.41
N ARG A 217 -3.91 -7.63 -2.02
CA ARG A 217 -3.07 -6.61 -1.42
C ARG A 217 -3.84 -5.34 -1.08
N SER A 218 -4.59 -4.80 -2.03
CA SER A 218 -5.31 -3.54 -1.85
C SER A 218 -6.57 -3.66 -1.02
N LEU A 219 -7.31 -4.79 -1.06
CA LEU A 219 -8.62 -4.87 -0.41
C LEU A 219 -8.64 -5.69 0.88
N LEU A 220 -7.67 -6.58 1.08
CA LEU A 220 -7.54 -7.39 2.29
C LEU A 220 -6.32 -6.98 3.12
N GLY A 221 -5.36 -6.25 2.55
CA GLY A 221 -4.12 -5.88 3.23
C GLY A 221 -3.21 -7.07 3.51
N GLU A 222 -3.35 -8.17 2.76
CA GLU A 222 -2.65 -9.43 2.95
C GLU A 222 -2.21 -10.01 1.59
N PRO A 223 -1.19 -10.87 1.56
CA PRO A 223 -0.80 -11.58 0.35
C PRO A 223 -1.90 -12.53 -0.09
N ALA A 224 -1.93 -12.83 -1.39
CA ALA A 224 -2.93 -13.73 -1.93
C ALA A 224 -2.70 -15.17 -1.45
N ASP A 225 -3.75 -15.79 -0.88
CA ASP A 225 -3.73 -17.25 -0.64
C ASP A 225 -3.64 -17.97 -1.99
N ALA A 226 -2.58 -18.76 -2.19
CA ALA A 226 -2.29 -19.38 -3.49
C ALA A 226 -3.44 -20.27 -3.99
N GLY A 227 -4.14 -20.96 -3.09
CA GLY A 227 -5.26 -21.84 -3.44
C GLY A 227 -6.50 -21.07 -3.91
N GLN A 228 -6.91 -20.04 -3.16
CA GLN A 228 -8.04 -19.20 -3.53
C GLN A 228 -7.74 -18.29 -4.73
N ALA A 229 -6.51 -17.75 -4.81
CA ALA A 229 -6.08 -16.93 -5.93
C ALA A 229 -6.16 -17.71 -7.25
N ALA A 230 -5.71 -18.97 -7.27
CA ALA A 230 -5.76 -19.82 -8.45
C ALA A 230 -7.17 -19.96 -9.05
N ILE A 231 -8.21 -19.93 -8.21
CA ILE A 231 -9.61 -19.98 -8.65
C ILE A 231 -9.94 -18.71 -9.45
N TYR A 232 -9.71 -17.53 -8.88
CA TYR A 232 -9.99 -16.25 -9.57
C TYR A 232 -9.14 -16.08 -10.83
N VAL A 233 -7.87 -16.48 -10.78
CA VAL A 233 -6.96 -16.47 -11.94
C VAL A 233 -7.50 -17.34 -13.06
N GLN A 234 -7.92 -18.56 -12.76
CA GLN A 234 -8.47 -19.48 -13.77
C GLN A 234 -9.75 -18.94 -14.40
N GLU A 235 -10.60 -18.27 -13.63
CA GLU A 235 -11.79 -17.64 -14.17
C GLU A 235 -11.46 -16.52 -15.17
N LEU A 236 -10.50 -15.64 -14.84
CA LEU A 236 -10.04 -14.58 -15.74
C LEU A 236 -9.42 -15.15 -17.02
N ARG A 237 -8.55 -16.17 -16.88
CA ARG A 237 -7.94 -16.87 -18.02
C ARG A 237 -8.97 -17.56 -18.91
N SER A 238 -10.11 -17.95 -18.34
CA SER A 238 -11.26 -18.52 -19.08
C SER A 238 -12.15 -17.45 -19.74
N GLY A 239 -11.74 -16.17 -19.74
CA GLY A 239 -12.44 -15.06 -20.38
C GLY A 239 -13.50 -14.39 -19.50
N ARG A 240 -13.54 -14.67 -18.20
CA ARG A 240 -14.43 -13.96 -17.29
C ARG A 240 -14.01 -12.49 -17.17
N PRO A 241 -14.93 -11.52 -17.27
CA PRO A 241 -14.58 -10.11 -17.11
C PRO A 241 -14.11 -9.76 -15.69
N THR A 242 -13.15 -8.83 -15.56
CA THR A 242 -12.66 -8.30 -14.27
C THR A 242 -13.80 -7.76 -13.39
N GLN A 243 -14.84 -7.18 -13.99
CA GLN A 243 -16.03 -6.70 -13.28
C GLN A 243 -16.70 -7.82 -12.48
N VAL A 244 -16.81 -9.01 -13.05
CA VAL A 244 -17.45 -10.15 -12.39
C VAL A 244 -16.59 -10.64 -11.24
N VAL A 245 -15.27 -10.74 -11.44
CA VAL A 245 -14.32 -11.18 -10.43
C VAL A 245 -14.24 -10.19 -9.27
N ALA A 246 -14.11 -8.88 -9.54
CA ALA A 246 -14.11 -7.84 -8.51
C ALA A 246 -15.40 -7.86 -7.65
N VAL A 247 -16.56 -8.03 -8.28
CA VAL A 247 -17.85 -8.13 -7.57
C VAL A 247 -17.95 -9.42 -6.74
N GLN A 248 -17.38 -10.54 -7.20
CA GLN A 248 -17.32 -11.76 -6.39
C GLN A 248 -16.41 -11.57 -5.18
N PHE A 249 -15.26 -10.94 -5.39
CA PHE A 249 -14.25 -10.69 -4.38
C PHE A 249 -14.78 -9.84 -3.21
N ILE A 250 -15.40 -8.69 -3.49
CA ILE A 250 -16.01 -7.83 -2.44
C ILE A 250 -17.24 -8.46 -1.76
N LYS A 251 -17.82 -9.51 -2.36
CA LYS A 251 -18.93 -10.26 -1.75
C LYS A 251 -18.45 -11.39 -0.85
N ALA A 252 -17.18 -11.76 -0.89
CA ALA A 252 -16.61 -12.82 -0.07
C ALA A 252 -16.62 -12.45 1.42
N ASN A 253 -16.73 -13.45 2.29
CA ASN A 253 -16.68 -13.22 3.73
C ASN A 253 -15.32 -12.69 4.21
N ALA A 254 -14.22 -13.01 3.51
CA ALA A 254 -12.90 -12.45 3.80
C ALA A 254 -12.92 -10.92 3.73
N PHE A 255 -13.38 -10.35 2.60
CA PHE A 255 -13.56 -8.91 2.46
C PHE A 255 -14.46 -8.31 3.54
N ARG A 256 -15.61 -8.96 3.83
CA ARG A 256 -16.54 -8.47 4.86
C ARG A 256 -15.91 -8.49 6.25
N ALA A 257 -15.13 -9.51 6.59
CA ALA A 257 -14.45 -9.63 7.87
C ALA A 257 -13.42 -8.52 8.07
N VAL A 258 -12.62 -8.24 7.04
CA VAL A 258 -11.68 -7.12 6.98
C VAL A 258 -12.41 -5.79 7.24
N LYS A 259 -13.52 -5.53 6.53
CA LYS A 259 -14.32 -4.32 6.77
C LYS A 259 -14.97 -4.25 8.15
N ILE A 260 -15.32 -5.38 8.76
CA ILE A 260 -15.80 -5.41 10.16
C ILE A 260 -14.66 -5.02 11.11
N GLN A 261 -13.46 -5.57 10.92
CA GLN A 261 -12.28 -5.22 11.73
C GLN A 261 -11.96 -3.73 11.66
N GLU A 262 -11.98 -3.14 10.45
CA GLU A 262 -11.78 -1.69 10.26
C GLU A 262 -12.82 -0.87 11.04
N ILE A 263 -14.10 -1.21 10.92
CA ILE A 263 -15.17 -0.49 11.61
C ILE A 263 -14.94 -0.52 13.12
N PHE A 264 -14.58 -1.68 13.66
CA PHE A 264 -14.31 -1.83 15.08
C PHE A 264 -13.10 -1.03 15.53
N GLN A 265 -11.99 -1.07 14.80
CA GLN A 265 -10.81 -0.30 15.18
C GLN A 265 -11.09 1.20 15.12
N VAL A 266 -11.74 1.68 14.05
CA VAL A 266 -11.99 3.11 13.87
C VAL A 266 -12.98 3.64 14.89
N VAL A 267 -14.08 2.92 15.12
CA VAL A 267 -15.21 3.39 15.94
C VAL A 267 -15.03 3.02 17.41
N LEU A 268 -14.42 1.89 17.74
CA LEU A 268 -14.27 1.43 19.12
C LEU A 268 -12.83 1.48 19.63
N GLY A 269 -11.84 1.74 18.76
CA GLY A 269 -10.43 1.78 19.15
C GLY A 269 -9.82 0.42 19.45
N ARG A 270 -10.50 -0.67 19.07
CA ARG A 270 -10.06 -2.06 19.30
C ARG A 270 -10.42 -2.97 18.14
N ALA A 271 -9.73 -4.10 18.02
CA ALA A 271 -10.13 -5.16 17.11
C ALA A 271 -11.46 -5.80 17.53
N ALA A 272 -12.23 -6.25 16.53
CA ALA A 272 -13.36 -7.14 16.73
C ALA A 272 -12.87 -8.53 17.14
N THR A 273 -13.52 -9.13 18.12
CA THR A 273 -13.30 -10.55 18.46
C THR A 273 -13.85 -11.46 17.38
N ASP A 274 -13.36 -12.70 17.27
CA ASP A 274 -13.85 -13.68 16.29
C ASP A 274 -15.37 -13.91 16.39
N ALA A 275 -15.91 -13.90 17.61
CA ALA A 275 -17.34 -14.04 17.85
C ALA A 275 -18.14 -12.82 17.33
N GLU A 276 -17.62 -11.61 17.50
CA GLU A 276 -18.21 -10.39 16.93
C GLU A 276 -18.17 -10.44 15.40
N VAL A 277 -17.02 -10.77 14.81
CA VAL A 277 -16.88 -10.93 13.35
C VAL A 277 -17.91 -11.94 12.82
N ALA A 278 -17.99 -13.13 13.42
CA ALA A 278 -18.96 -14.15 13.02
C ALA A 278 -20.42 -13.67 13.13
N SER A 279 -20.76 -12.95 14.20
CA SER A 279 -22.09 -12.37 14.40
C SER A 279 -22.45 -11.32 13.36
N TYR A 280 -21.52 -10.39 13.06
CA TYR A 280 -21.72 -9.35 12.04
C TYR A 280 -21.75 -9.94 10.62
N LEU A 281 -20.96 -10.96 10.31
CA LEU A 281 -21.06 -11.70 9.05
C LEU A 281 -22.43 -12.37 8.90
N GLY A 282 -22.90 -13.09 9.94
CA GLY A 282 -24.21 -13.76 9.94
C GLY A 282 -25.41 -12.81 9.89
N SER A 283 -25.21 -11.53 10.22
CA SER A 283 -26.23 -10.48 10.16
C SER A 283 -25.99 -9.46 9.05
N TRP A 284 -24.94 -9.60 8.23
CA TRP A 284 -24.48 -8.60 7.25
C TRP A 284 -25.61 -8.05 6.38
N ILE A 285 -26.37 -8.94 5.72
CA ILE A 285 -27.48 -8.55 4.84
C ILE A 285 -28.61 -7.90 5.64
N ARG A 286 -28.98 -8.46 6.81
CA ARG A 286 -30.04 -7.90 7.68
C ARG A 286 -29.67 -6.53 8.23
N ASN A 287 -28.37 -6.27 8.41
CA ASN A 287 -27.89 -4.98 8.87
C ASN A 287 -27.97 -3.92 7.78
N GLY A 288 -28.05 -4.30 6.50
CA GLY A 288 -27.93 -3.38 5.36
C GLY A 288 -26.52 -3.36 4.76
N GLY A 289 -25.74 -4.42 4.96
CA GLY A 289 -24.38 -4.56 4.45
C GLY A 289 -23.37 -3.71 5.22
N LEU A 290 -22.39 -3.17 4.50
CA LEU A 290 -21.27 -2.42 5.06
C LEU A 290 -21.75 -1.15 5.79
N ALA A 291 -22.55 -0.30 5.13
CA ALA A 291 -23.13 0.91 5.72
C ALA A 291 -23.98 0.64 6.96
N GLY A 292 -24.81 -0.40 6.88
CA GLY A 292 -25.64 -0.83 8.00
C GLY A 292 -24.83 -1.33 9.20
N THR A 293 -23.72 -2.02 8.95
CA THR A 293 -22.82 -2.49 10.00
C THR A 293 -22.10 -1.32 10.65
N ALA A 294 -21.54 -0.40 9.87
CA ALA A 294 -20.88 0.80 10.40
C ALA A 294 -21.82 1.66 11.24
N THR A 295 -23.02 1.95 10.74
CA THR A 295 -24.00 2.76 11.48
C THR A 295 -24.47 2.08 12.77
N LYS A 296 -24.51 0.75 12.83
CA LYS A 296 -24.79 0.02 14.08
C LYS A 296 -23.69 0.20 15.12
N VAL A 297 -22.42 0.05 14.73
CA VAL A 297 -21.28 0.22 15.64
C VAL A 297 -21.14 1.67 16.09
N LEU A 298 -21.32 2.63 15.17
CA LEU A 298 -21.34 4.08 15.47
C LEU A 298 -22.41 4.47 16.51
N ASN A 299 -23.55 3.77 16.52
CA ASN A 299 -24.64 4.00 17.48
C ASN A 299 -24.58 3.09 18.72
N SER A 300 -23.49 2.35 18.91
CA SER A 300 -23.34 1.47 20.07
C SER A 300 -23.10 2.26 21.35
N ALA A 301 -23.54 1.71 22.48
CA ALA A 301 -23.27 2.29 23.79
C ALA A 301 -21.77 2.31 24.12
N GLU A 302 -21.00 1.35 23.59
CA GLU A 302 -19.55 1.32 23.70
C GLU A 302 -18.92 2.54 23.03
N ASN A 303 -19.35 2.88 21.81
CA ASN A 303 -18.85 4.07 21.13
C ASN A 303 -19.23 5.36 21.88
N THR A 304 -20.47 5.45 22.36
CA THR A 304 -20.90 6.59 23.19
C THR A 304 -20.00 6.74 24.43
N GLY A 305 -19.65 5.63 25.08
CA GLY A 305 -18.72 5.61 26.22
C GLY A 305 -17.31 6.08 25.85
N ARG A 306 -16.77 5.59 24.73
CA ARG A 306 -15.46 6.00 24.21
C ARG A 306 -15.39 7.50 23.95
N MET A 307 -16.37 8.04 23.22
CA MET A 307 -16.41 9.47 22.87
C MET A 307 -16.46 10.40 24.09
N THR A 308 -17.08 9.94 25.19
CA THR A 308 -17.27 10.75 26.41
C THR A 308 -16.21 10.51 27.49
N THR A 309 -15.45 9.41 27.41
CA THR A 309 -14.40 9.09 28.38
C THR A 309 -13.02 9.42 27.83
N ASP A 310 -12.70 8.88 26.65
CA ASP A 310 -11.36 8.96 26.05
C ASP A 310 -11.31 10.00 24.92
N GLY A 311 -12.48 10.32 24.36
CA GLY A 311 -12.60 11.07 23.11
C GLY A 311 -12.18 10.23 21.90
N VAL A 312 -12.31 10.84 20.72
CA VAL A 312 -11.81 10.26 19.47
C VAL A 312 -10.61 11.09 19.05
N PRO A 313 -9.37 10.60 19.15
CA PRO A 313 -8.21 11.33 18.66
C PRO A 313 -8.18 11.30 17.13
N LEU A 314 -7.87 12.45 16.51
CA LEU A 314 -7.44 12.47 15.12
C LEU A 314 -5.93 12.23 15.06
N PRO A 315 -5.42 11.59 13.99
CA PRO A 315 -3.99 11.63 13.72
C PRO A 315 -3.54 13.08 13.48
N ASP A 316 -2.23 13.30 13.51
CA ASP A 316 -1.67 14.57 13.05
C ASP A 316 -1.95 14.73 11.56
N MET A 317 -2.85 15.65 11.21
CA MET A 317 -3.32 15.81 9.84
C MET A 317 -2.26 16.40 8.90
N VAL A 318 -1.25 17.10 9.44
CA VAL A 318 -0.10 17.56 8.64
C VAL A 318 0.74 16.34 8.26
N ALA A 319 1.01 15.45 9.20
CA ALA A 319 1.72 14.21 8.94
C ALA A 319 0.94 13.25 8.02
N VAL A 320 -0.41 13.21 8.11
CA VAL A 320 -1.25 12.45 7.18
C VAL A 320 -1.09 12.97 5.75
N ASP A 321 -1.16 14.28 5.55
CA ASP A 321 -0.99 14.90 4.22
C ASP A 321 0.42 14.65 3.68
N GLN A 322 1.45 14.80 4.50
CA GLN A 322 2.84 14.49 4.14
C GLN A 322 3.04 13.02 3.74
N LEU A 323 2.49 12.08 4.51
CA LEU A 323 2.54 10.66 4.19
C LEU A 323 1.83 10.38 2.85
N GLN A 324 0.68 11.00 2.61
CA GLN A 324 -0.01 10.88 1.33
C GLN A 324 0.86 11.39 0.17
N GLN A 325 1.46 12.57 0.31
CA GLN A 325 2.35 13.12 -0.71
C GLN A 325 3.56 12.22 -0.98
N ILE A 326 4.17 11.66 0.08
CA ILE A 326 5.25 10.67 -0.02
C ILE A 326 4.82 9.44 -0.82
N LEU A 327 3.69 8.83 -0.48
CA LEU A 327 3.25 7.59 -1.12
C LEU A 327 2.86 7.80 -2.59
N MET A 328 2.41 9.01 -2.96
CA MET A 328 2.12 9.39 -4.34
C MET A 328 3.35 9.84 -5.13
N ALA A 329 4.46 10.13 -4.46
CA ALA A 329 5.65 10.64 -5.11
C ALA A 329 6.22 9.63 -6.11
N ARG A 330 6.77 10.14 -7.21
CA ARG A 330 7.49 9.31 -8.17
C ARG A 330 8.80 8.87 -7.57
N TYR A 331 9.23 7.67 -7.92
CA TYR A 331 10.57 7.22 -7.57
C TYR A 331 11.57 7.77 -8.60
N ASN A 332 12.04 9.00 -8.41
CA ASN A 332 12.98 9.69 -9.28
C ASN A 332 13.78 10.75 -8.51
N GLU A 333 14.85 11.28 -9.09
CA GLU A 333 15.80 12.18 -8.42
C GLU A 333 15.26 13.62 -8.21
N ASP A 334 14.01 13.90 -8.61
CA ASP A 334 13.41 15.22 -8.52
C ASP A 334 13.25 15.68 -7.06
N PRO A 335 13.21 16.99 -6.76
CA PRO A 335 12.99 17.49 -5.39
C PRO A 335 11.70 16.99 -4.74
N ASP A 336 10.66 16.73 -5.53
CA ASP A 336 9.38 16.13 -5.13
C ASP A 336 9.34 14.60 -5.32
N GLY A 337 10.47 13.99 -5.67
CA GLY A 337 10.66 12.55 -5.74
C GLY A 337 10.66 11.89 -4.36
N PHE A 338 10.32 10.61 -4.34
CA PHE A 338 10.04 9.83 -3.13
C PHE A 338 11.10 9.96 -2.03
N VAL A 339 12.38 9.72 -2.35
CA VAL A 339 13.47 9.72 -1.35
C VAL A 339 13.73 11.13 -0.81
N ASN A 340 13.72 12.13 -1.70
CA ASN A 340 13.91 13.52 -1.33
C ASN A 340 12.78 14.01 -0.44
N LEU A 341 11.53 13.76 -0.84
CA LEU A 341 10.35 14.17 -0.09
C LEU A 341 10.30 13.51 1.30
N PHE A 342 10.66 12.23 1.38
CA PHE A 342 10.81 11.51 2.65
C PHE A 342 11.79 12.22 3.59
N ASN A 343 13.00 12.52 3.09
CA ASN A 343 14.03 13.18 3.87
C ASN A 343 13.63 14.62 4.23
N THR A 344 13.03 15.36 3.31
CA THR A 344 12.53 16.72 3.57
C THR A 344 11.53 16.70 4.71
N TYR A 345 10.50 15.85 4.68
CA TYR A 345 9.49 15.87 5.75
C TYR A 345 9.97 15.29 7.07
N LEU A 346 10.83 14.25 7.07
CA LEU A 346 11.32 13.68 8.32
C LEU A 346 12.35 14.58 9.03
N LYS A 347 13.16 15.33 8.26
CA LYS A 347 14.20 16.22 8.76
C LYS A 347 13.76 17.68 8.91
N THR A 348 12.46 17.94 8.81
CA THR A 348 11.88 19.27 9.04
C THR A 348 10.93 19.21 10.22
N ASP A 349 11.09 20.11 11.19
CA ASP A 349 10.13 20.28 12.27
C ASP A 349 8.79 20.77 11.68
N PRO A 350 7.67 20.04 11.89
CA PRO A 350 6.40 20.36 11.25
C PRO A 350 5.75 21.65 11.78
N VAL A 351 6.22 22.20 12.90
CA VAL A 351 5.70 23.42 13.53
C VAL A 351 6.57 24.63 13.19
N THR A 352 7.89 24.51 13.31
CA THR A 352 8.82 25.64 13.12
C THR A 352 9.40 25.73 11.71
N GLY A 353 9.41 24.62 10.97
CA GLY A 353 10.09 24.50 9.68
C GLY A 353 11.62 24.37 9.78
N GLU A 354 12.17 24.25 10.99
CA GLU A 354 13.61 24.11 11.20
C GLU A 354 14.11 22.74 10.73
N GLN A 355 15.32 22.70 10.17
CA GLN A 355 15.97 21.46 9.76
C GLN A 355 16.64 20.77 10.96
N CYS A 356 16.56 19.45 11.02
CA CYS A 356 17.16 18.63 12.07
C CYS A 356 18.13 17.57 11.49
N PRO A 357 19.23 17.22 12.20
CA PRO A 357 20.21 16.25 11.69
C PRO A 357 19.65 14.82 11.52
N SER A 358 18.68 14.44 12.34
CA SER A 358 17.94 13.16 12.35
C SER A 358 16.44 13.42 12.22
N THR A 359 15.58 12.45 12.51
CA THR A 359 14.12 12.66 12.51
C THR A 359 13.67 13.61 13.61
N CYS A 360 12.97 14.69 13.25
CA CYS A 360 12.23 15.54 14.22
C CYS A 360 10.72 15.56 13.96
N ASN A 361 10.26 15.10 12.78
CA ASN A 361 8.85 14.89 12.50
C ASN A 361 8.37 13.54 13.05
N THR A 362 8.25 13.45 14.37
CA THR A 362 7.81 12.22 15.06
C THR A 362 6.37 11.80 14.73
N PRO A 363 5.40 12.70 14.46
CA PRO A 363 4.07 12.28 14.03
C PRO A 363 4.08 11.53 12.69
N LEU A 364 4.89 11.99 11.71
CA LEU A 364 5.05 11.30 10.44
C LEU A 364 5.71 9.92 10.63
N LEU A 365 6.78 9.84 11.43
CA LEU A 365 7.44 8.55 11.73
C LEU A 365 6.46 7.58 12.42
N ALA A 366 5.63 8.06 13.34
CA ALA A 366 4.62 7.24 14.00
C ALA A 366 3.56 6.72 13.01
N LEU A 367 3.09 7.55 12.07
CA LEU A 367 2.17 7.12 11.02
C LEU A 367 2.78 6.09 10.08
N ILE A 368 4.07 6.20 9.78
CA ILE A 368 4.77 5.22 8.95
C ILE A 368 4.88 3.88 9.66
N THR A 369 5.29 3.89 10.94
CA THR A 369 5.66 2.69 11.71
C THR A 369 4.49 1.97 12.36
N THR A 370 3.39 2.67 12.64
CA THR A 370 2.21 2.11 13.34
C THR A 370 0.90 2.36 12.61
N GLY A 371 0.95 3.00 11.44
CA GLY A 371 -0.23 3.40 10.69
C GLY A 371 -1.13 2.24 10.28
N GLY A 372 -0.58 1.07 9.93
CA GLY A 372 -1.41 -0.10 9.62
C GLY A 372 -2.24 -0.52 10.83
N LEU A 373 -1.57 -0.73 11.97
CA LEU A 373 -2.20 -1.17 13.22
C LEU A 373 -3.26 -0.19 13.74
N THR A 374 -2.93 1.11 13.75
CA THR A 374 -3.85 2.15 14.26
C THR A 374 -5.15 2.25 13.45
N ARG A 375 -5.15 1.76 12.19
CA ARG A 375 -6.30 1.80 11.28
C ARG A 375 -7.14 0.53 11.27
N GLY A 376 -6.67 -0.55 11.91
CA GLY A 376 -7.48 -1.74 12.22
C GLY A 376 -7.14 -2.99 11.42
N ILE A 377 -6.28 -2.84 10.41
CA ILE A 377 -5.73 -3.96 9.67
C ILE A 377 -4.23 -3.71 9.57
N PRO A 378 -3.40 -4.55 10.21
CA PRO A 378 -1.98 -4.60 9.89
C PRO A 378 -1.83 -4.86 8.39
N ASN A 379 -1.14 -3.98 7.66
CA ASN A 379 -0.87 -4.18 6.23
C ASN A 379 0.24 -5.22 6.08
N GLN A 380 -0.15 -6.49 6.00
CA GLN A 380 0.73 -7.66 5.85
C GLN A 380 0.98 -8.00 4.38
N ALA A 381 0.69 -7.09 3.45
CA ALA A 381 0.84 -7.24 2.00
C ALA A 381 2.20 -7.78 1.52
N ILE A 382 3.26 -7.58 2.31
CA ILE A 382 4.61 -8.06 2.00
C ILE A 382 4.76 -9.45 2.58
N ALA A 383 5.03 -10.43 1.72
CA ALA A 383 5.28 -11.81 2.12
C ALA A 383 6.74 -12.12 1.89
N VAL A 384 7.55 -11.96 2.94
CA VAL A 384 8.99 -12.14 2.76
C VAL A 384 9.36 -13.61 2.80
N THR A 385 9.95 -14.11 1.72
CA THR A 385 10.21 -15.55 1.53
C THR A 385 11.63 -15.83 1.04
N PRO A 386 12.33 -16.83 1.58
CA PRO A 386 13.58 -17.30 0.98
C PRO A 386 13.31 -17.94 -0.38
N ILE A 387 14.07 -17.54 -1.40
CA ILE A 387 14.00 -18.11 -2.75
C ILE A 387 15.39 -18.47 -3.27
N THR A 388 15.40 -19.19 -4.39
CA THR A 388 16.60 -19.35 -5.22
C THR A 388 16.31 -18.74 -6.59
N ALA A 389 17.06 -17.71 -6.95
CA ALA A 389 16.89 -16.99 -8.22
C ALA A 389 18.02 -17.31 -9.19
N ALA A 390 17.73 -17.42 -10.49
CA ALA A 390 18.79 -17.54 -11.48
C ALA A 390 19.48 -16.18 -11.65
N VAL A 391 20.81 -16.14 -11.53
CA VAL A 391 21.58 -14.88 -11.64
C VAL A 391 21.29 -14.16 -12.95
N SER A 392 21.11 -14.94 -14.02
CA SER A 392 20.85 -14.43 -15.37
C SER A 392 19.41 -13.98 -15.64
N SER A 393 18.43 -14.24 -14.77
CA SER A 393 17.05 -13.77 -14.96
C SER A 393 16.72 -12.47 -14.23
N LEU A 394 17.57 -12.05 -13.30
CA LEU A 394 17.34 -10.90 -12.42
C LEU A 394 17.52 -9.58 -13.17
N LEU A 395 16.62 -8.63 -12.93
CA LEU A 395 16.67 -7.27 -13.48
C LEU A 395 17.08 -6.27 -12.39
N PRO A 396 18.17 -5.50 -12.59
CA PRO A 396 18.59 -4.52 -11.61
C PRO A 396 17.67 -3.30 -11.60
N THR A 397 17.35 -2.85 -10.39
CA THR A 397 16.58 -1.62 -10.17
C THR A 397 17.45 -0.35 -10.13
N GLN A 398 18.78 -0.50 -10.17
CA GLN A 398 19.77 0.56 -10.31
C GLN A 398 20.34 0.56 -11.73
N ASN A 399 20.61 1.75 -12.27
CA ASN A 399 21.29 1.90 -13.56
C ASN A 399 22.83 1.94 -13.44
N GLU A 400 23.34 1.77 -12.23
CA GLU A 400 24.76 1.88 -11.88
C GLU A 400 25.19 0.68 -11.05
N ILE A 401 26.23 0.00 -11.51
CA ILE A 401 26.93 -1.04 -10.74
C ILE A 401 28.42 -0.74 -10.83
N ASP A 402 29.00 -0.27 -9.74
CA ASP A 402 30.42 0.03 -9.64
C ASP A 402 31.26 -1.24 -9.84
N ALA A 403 32.07 -1.25 -10.89
CA ALA A 403 32.87 -2.40 -11.32
C ALA A 403 33.90 -2.79 -10.28
N THR A 404 34.56 -1.83 -9.65
CA THR A 404 35.54 -2.09 -8.58
C THR A 404 34.86 -2.76 -7.40
N LYS A 405 33.77 -2.19 -6.90
CA LYS A 405 33.02 -2.77 -5.77
C LYS A 405 32.38 -4.12 -6.08
N ALA A 406 32.07 -4.40 -7.35
CA ALA A 406 31.53 -5.68 -7.78
C ALA A 406 32.62 -6.76 -7.88
N LEU A 407 33.84 -6.40 -8.27
CA LEU A 407 34.88 -7.36 -8.64
C LEU A 407 36.03 -7.49 -7.63
N GLU A 408 36.25 -6.50 -6.76
CA GLU A 408 37.34 -6.53 -5.77
C GLU A 408 37.30 -7.80 -4.91
N ASP A 409 36.18 -8.04 -4.23
CA ASP A 409 35.98 -9.22 -3.40
C ASP A 409 36.23 -10.55 -4.18
N PRO A 410 35.51 -10.87 -5.27
CA PRO A 410 35.69 -12.15 -5.96
C PRO A 410 37.03 -12.28 -6.70
N LEU A 411 37.76 -11.20 -6.97
CA LEU A 411 39.08 -11.28 -7.62
C LEU A 411 40.25 -11.26 -6.62
N GLN A 412 39.99 -11.03 -5.33
CA GLN A 412 41.00 -11.01 -4.27
C GLN A 412 40.79 -12.08 -3.19
N ASP A 413 39.59 -12.67 -3.10
CA ASP A 413 39.27 -13.78 -2.19
C ASP A 413 39.21 -15.12 -2.95
N PRO A 414 40.20 -16.01 -2.79
CA PRO A 414 40.25 -17.30 -3.47
C PRO A 414 39.05 -18.22 -3.17
N ASP A 415 38.59 -18.25 -1.92
CA ASP A 415 37.50 -19.16 -1.53
C ASP A 415 36.20 -18.69 -2.17
N LEU A 416 35.95 -17.36 -2.16
CA LEU A 416 34.78 -16.76 -2.81
C LEU A 416 34.81 -16.96 -4.34
N LEU A 417 35.98 -16.81 -4.97
CA LEU A 417 36.12 -17.01 -6.41
C LEU A 417 35.83 -18.45 -6.81
N GLU A 418 36.38 -19.41 -6.06
CA GLU A 418 36.19 -20.84 -6.32
C GLU A 418 34.70 -21.20 -6.22
N ASP A 419 34.02 -20.73 -5.17
CA ASP A 419 32.57 -20.90 -5.00
C ASP A 419 31.78 -20.30 -6.17
N TYR A 420 32.11 -19.07 -6.60
CA TYR A 420 31.40 -18.40 -7.68
C TYR A 420 31.59 -19.12 -9.04
N LEU A 421 32.82 -19.55 -9.36
CA LEU A 421 33.12 -20.24 -10.62
C LEU A 421 32.58 -21.66 -10.66
N ALA A 422 32.55 -22.37 -9.52
CA ALA A 422 31.92 -23.68 -9.40
C ALA A 422 30.40 -23.61 -9.62
N GLY A 423 29.77 -22.52 -9.16
CA GLY A 423 28.36 -22.23 -9.37
C GLY A 423 27.43 -23.05 -8.47
N GLY A 424 26.25 -23.44 -8.97
CA GLY A 424 25.19 -23.98 -8.12
C GLY A 424 24.48 -22.85 -7.37
N THR A 425 23.98 -23.12 -6.16
CA THR A 425 23.35 -22.09 -5.32
C THR A 425 24.39 -21.39 -4.47
N VAL A 426 24.61 -20.10 -4.74
CA VAL A 426 25.64 -19.28 -4.13
C VAL A 426 25.02 -18.26 -3.18
N LEU A 427 25.66 -18.04 -2.03
CA LEU A 427 25.41 -16.88 -1.17
C LEU A 427 26.43 -15.80 -1.52
N ALA A 428 25.98 -14.67 -2.07
CA ALA A 428 26.87 -13.59 -2.49
C ALA A 428 27.38 -12.76 -1.29
N LYS A 429 28.13 -13.39 -0.38
CA LYS A 429 28.55 -12.93 0.96
C LYS A 429 27.41 -12.73 1.96
N SER A 430 26.29 -12.18 1.50
CA SER A 430 25.05 -11.99 2.26
C SER A 430 23.85 -12.08 1.31
N VAL A 431 22.66 -12.16 1.88
CA VAL A 431 21.42 -12.31 1.11
C VAL A 431 21.19 -11.10 0.22
N ILE A 432 20.74 -11.34 -1.01
CA ILE A 432 20.26 -10.32 -1.94
C ILE A 432 18.75 -10.24 -1.82
N LEU A 433 18.24 -9.01 -1.67
CA LEU A 433 16.80 -8.75 -1.59
C LEU A 433 16.24 -8.64 -3.01
N THR A 434 15.22 -9.42 -3.30
CA THR A 434 14.52 -9.44 -4.58
C THR A 434 13.02 -9.17 -4.41
N ALA A 435 12.33 -8.98 -5.52
CA ALA A 435 10.87 -8.93 -5.56
C ALA A 435 10.32 -9.57 -6.85
N ASP A 436 9.03 -9.90 -6.81
CA ASP A 436 8.27 -10.52 -7.88
C ASP A 436 8.89 -11.85 -8.33
N ASP A 437 9.05 -12.78 -7.37
CA ASP A 437 9.61 -14.12 -7.56
C ASP A 437 11.04 -14.11 -8.13
N GLY A 438 11.88 -13.17 -7.65
CA GLY A 438 13.25 -13.03 -8.13
C GLY A 438 13.36 -12.41 -9.52
N LEU A 439 12.38 -11.59 -9.94
CA LEU A 439 12.48 -10.80 -11.15
C LEU A 439 13.32 -9.54 -10.92
N TYR A 440 13.07 -8.80 -9.84
CA TYR A 440 13.74 -7.52 -9.57
C TYR A 440 14.77 -7.63 -8.45
N ILE A 441 15.95 -7.06 -8.66
CA ILE A 441 16.96 -6.88 -7.59
C ILE A 441 16.62 -5.59 -6.86
N VAL A 442 16.16 -5.71 -5.61
CA VAL A 442 15.79 -4.55 -4.79
C VAL A 442 17.01 -4.01 -4.06
N ASP A 443 17.88 -4.89 -3.55
CA ASP A 443 19.12 -4.52 -2.89
C ASP A 443 20.21 -5.60 -3.08
N GLY A 444 21.46 -5.18 -3.23
CA GLY A 444 22.60 -6.08 -3.46
C GLY A 444 23.16 -6.09 -4.88
N HIS A 445 22.89 -5.05 -5.69
CA HIS A 445 23.27 -4.97 -7.11
C HIS A 445 24.75 -5.22 -7.41
N HIS A 446 25.67 -4.71 -6.58
CA HIS A 446 27.12 -4.92 -6.78
C HIS A 446 27.52 -6.37 -6.51
N ARG A 447 26.94 -7.00 -5.48
CA ARG A 447 27.16 -8.42 -5.15
C ARG A 447 26.61 -9.32 -6.26
N TRP A 448 25.42 -9.00 -6.78
CA TRP A 448 24.86 -9.67 -7.95
C TRP A 448 25.71 -9.47 -9.20
N GLY A 449 26.12 -8.23 -9.49
CA GLY A 449 26.93 -7.89 -10.67
C GLY A 449 28.27 -8.61 -10.68
N GLY A 450 28.94 -8.68 -9.52
CA GLY A 450 30.16 -9.47 -9.35
C GLY A 450 29.94 -10.95 -9.66
N LEU A 451 28.91 -11.57 -9.05
CA LEU A 451 28.57 -12.96 -9.33
C LEU A 451 28.20 -13.19 -10.81
N TYR A 452 27.47 -12.26 -11.44
CA TYR A 452 27.11 -12.35 -12.85
C TYR A 452 28.34 -12.35 -13.74
N VAL A 453 29.28 -11.43 -13.50
CA VAL A 453 30.51 -11.30 -14.29
C VAL A 453 31.41 -12.51 -14.11
N ILE A 454 31.47 -13.10 -12.91
CA ILE A 454 32.24 -14.32 -12.65
C ILE A 454 31.56 -15.56 -13.24
N ASN A 455 30.25 -15.73 -13.04
CA ASN A 455 29.49 -16.88 -13.52
C ASN A 455 27.97 -16.60 -13.63
N PRO A 456 27.45 -16.27 -14.83
CA PRO A 456 26.03 -15.93 -15.01
C PRO A 456 25.08 -17.14 -14.95
N TYR A 457 25.61 -18.36 -14.85
CA TYR A 457 24.85 -19.61 -14.79
C TYR A 457 24.63 -20.11 -13.35
N SER A 458 25.10 -19.35 -12.37
CA SER A 458 24.85 -19.63 -10.96
C SER A 458 23.40 -19.31 -10.57
N GLN A 459 22.99 -19.91 -9.45
CA GLN A 459 21.78 -19.57 -8.72
C GLN A 459 22.16 -18.79 -7.47
N LEU A 460 21.27 -17.90 -7.05
CA LEU A 460 21.48 -16.98 -5.95
C LEU A 460 20.52 -17.32 -4.82
N SER A 461 21.04 -17.49 -3.61
CA SER A 461 20.23 -17.55 -2.40
C SER A 461 19.75 -16.14 -2.05
N SER A 462 18.43 -15.92 -2.14
CA SER A 462 17.81 -14.61 -2.02
C SER A 462 16.66 -14.64 -1.02
N ILE A 463 16.28 -13.45 -0.59
CA ILE A 463 15.01 -13.20 0.09
C ILE A 463 14.17 -12.37 -0.87
N ASP A 464 12.91 -12.75 -1.05
CA ASP A 464 11.97 -12.09 -1.95
C ASP A 464 10.81 -11.45 -1.19
N LEU A 465 10.41 -10.23 -1.60
CA LEU A 465 9.28 -9.50 -1.02
C LEU A 465 7.89 -10.03 -1.47
N GLY A 466 7.88 -10.96 -2.44
CA GLY A 466 6.69 -11.41 -3.13
C GLY A 466 6.25 -10.44 -4.22
N TYR A 467 4.97 -10.50 -4.57
CA TYR A 467 4.40 -9.66 -5.62
C TYR A 467 4.51 -8.17 -5.31
N VAL A 468 5.04 -7.43 -6.28
CA VAL A 468 5.05 -5.96 -6.34
C VAL A 468 4.50 -5.52 -7.69
N PRO A 469 3.74 -4.42 -7.77
CA PRO A 469 3.20 -3.94 -9.05
C PRO A 469 4.28 -3.57 -10.07
N ASN A 470 5.46 -3.14 -9.59
CA ASN A 470 6.64 -2.82 -10.38
C ASN A 470 7.86 -2.68 -9.47
N ALA A 471 9.05 -2.59 -10.09
CA ALA A 471 10.32 -2.39 -9.42
C ALA A 471 10.37 -1.15 -8.51
N GLN A 472 9.79 -0.02 -8.91
CA GLN A 472 9.81 1.20 -8.11
C GLN A 472 9.00 1.05 -6.81
N GLU A 473 7.88 0.35 -6.84
CA GLU A 473 7.11 0.06 -5.63
C GLU A 473 7.89 -0.87 -4.67
N ALA A 474 8.65 -1.84 -5.19
CA ALA A 474 9.55 -2.66 -4.36
C ALA A 474 10.61 -1.82 -3.63
N LEU A 475 11.17 -0.81 -4.31
CA LEU A 475 12.13 0.12 -3.73
C LEU A 475 11.49 0.99 -2.64
N LYS A 476 10.30 1.54 -2.91
CA LYS A 476 9.54 2.32 -1.93
C LYS A 476 9.23 1.49 -0.68
N GLU A 477 8.72 0.28 -0.86
CA GLU A 477 8.40 -0.65 0.21
C GLU A 477 9.60 -0.93 1.11
N THR A 478 10.75 -1.24 0.49
CA THR A 478 12.00 -1.48 1.21
C THR A 478 12.47 -0.25 1.97
N GLN A 479 12.33 0.94 1.39
CA GLN A 479 12.79 2.18 1.99
C GLN A 479 11.89 2.66 3.12
N VAL A 480 10.60 2.39 3.08
CA VAL A 480 9.73 2.59 4.25
C VAL A 480 10.21 1.75 5.43
N ALA A 481 10.66 0.51 5.20
CA ALA A 481 11.27 -0.32 6.25
C ALA A 481 12.62 0.25 6.75
N ILE A 482 13.45 0.79 5.86
CA ILE A 482 14.68 1.49 6.23
C ILE A 482 14.37 2.70 7.12
N VAL A 483 13.35 3.49 6.77
CA VAL A 483 12.91 4.63 7.59
C VAL A 483 12.38 4.17 8.95
N ALA A 484 11.63 3.07 9.00
CA ALA A 484 11.14 2.54 10.27
C ALA A 484 12.29 2.15 11.21
N GLU A 485 13.37 1.61 10.65
CA GLU A 485 14.55 1.19 11.41
C GLU A 485 15.49 2.36 11.78
N GLN A 486 15.75 3.29 10.86
CA GLN A 486 16.76 4.34 11.03
C GLN A 486 16.19 5.73 11.33
N GLY A 487 14.92 5.97 11.00
CA GLY A 487 14.26 7.28 11.03
C GLY A 487 14.53 8.18 9.82
N TYR A 488 15.39 7.79 8.89
CA TYR A 488 15.71 8.57 7.68
C TYR A 488 16.23 7.67 6.55
N LEU A 489 16.38 8.26 5.35
CA LEU A 489 16.95 7.58 4.19
C LEU A 489 18.37 8.12 3.92
N SER A 490 19.38 7.27 4.12
CA SER A 490 20.77 7.59 3.77
C SER A 490 21.02 7.23 2.31
N ALA A 491 21.15 8.25 1.45
CA ALA A 491 21.58 8.04 0.07
C ALA A 491 23.05 8.45 -0.08
N GLN A 492 23.84 7.63 -0.77
CA GLN A 492 25.25 7.88 -1.01
C GLN A 492 25.54 7.78 -2.50
N THR A 493 26.04 8.86 -3.08
CA THR A 493 26.58 8.84 -4.44
C THR A 493 27.83 7.98 -4.47
N VAL A 494 27.94 7.16 -5.51
CA VAL A 494 29.19 6.47 -5.82
C VAL A 494 29.91 7.19 -6.92
N THR A 495 31.24 7.16 -6.82
CA THR A 495 32.16 7.54 -7.87
C THR A 495 32.95 6.28 -8.19
N GLY A 496 32.71 5.70 -9.36
CA GLY A 496 33.38 4.51 -9.85
C GLY A 496 32.93 4.17 -11.27
N ASP A 497 33.68 3.32 -11.96
CA ASP A 497 33.34 2.91 -13.32
C ASP A 497 32.15 1.95 -13.31
N ASN A 498 31.11 2.28 -14.08
CA ASN A 498 29.87 1.50 -14.09
C ASN A 498 29.99 0.32 -15.08
N LEU A 499 29.69 -0.90 -14.63
CA LEU A 499 29.67 -2.12 -15.46
C LEU A 499 28.78 -2.00 -16.70
N TYR A 500 27.79 -1.10 -16.73
CA TYR A 500 26.97 -0.85 -17.91
C TYR A 500 27.63 0.05 -18.97
N THR A 501 28.62 0.86 -18.59
CA THR A 501 29.18 1.90 -19.46
C THR A 501 30.70 1.88 -19.59
N ILE A 502 31.42 1.18 -18.70
CA ILE A 502 32.88 1.04 -18.73
C ILE A 502 33.35 0.50 -20.09
N SER A 503 34.47 1.02 -20.59
CA SER A 503 35.08 0.53 -21.84
C SER A 503 35.75 -0.84 -21.60
N LYS A 504 36.05 -1.58 -22.68
CA LYS A 504 36.78 -2.85 -22.53
C LYS A 504 38.19 -2.60 -21.96
N ASP A 505 38.88 -1.59 -22.48
CA ASP A 505 40.26 -1.29 -22.09
C ASP A 505 40.33 -0.93 -20.59
N ASP A 506 39.44 -0.05 -20.11
CA ASP A 506 39.38 0.32 -18.69
C ASP A 506 38.97 -0.88 -17.80
N PHE A 507 38.11 -1.77 -18.31
CA PHE A 507 37.71 -2.99 -17.60
C PHE A 507 38.86 -3.99 -17.49
N ASP A 508 39.61 -4.18 -18.57
CA ASP A 508 40.78 -5.07 -18.61
C ASP A 508 41.84 -4.57 -17.60
N ASP A 509 42.14 -3.26 -17.60
CA ASP A 509 43.05 -2.62 -16.66
C ASP A 509 42.59 -2.79 -15.20
N LEU A 510 41.29 -2.63 -14.95
CA LEU A 510 40.69 -2.85 -13.63
C LEU A 510 40.88 -4.30 -13.15
N VAL A 511 40.56 -5.29 -14.00
CA VAL A 511 40.67 -6.71 -13.65
C VAL A 511 42.11 -7.08 -13.32
N GLU A 512 43.06 -6.66 -14.14
CA GLU A 512 44.49 -6.90 -13.89
C GLU A 512 44.93 -6.21 -12.58
N GLY A 513 44.55 -4.95 -12.38
CA GLY A 513 44.87 -4.19 -11.16
C GLY A 513 44.32 -4.82 -9.88
N LEU A 514 43.08 -5.33 -9.91
CA LEU A 514 42.46 -5.99 -8.76
C LEU A 514 43.15 -7.31 -8.40
N ILE A 515 43.46 -8.14 -9.40
CA ILE A 515 44.15 -9.42 -9.19
C ILE A 515 45.59 -9.17 -8.72
N ASP A 516 46.27 -8.16 -9.26
CA ASP A 516 47.68 -7.87 -8.96
C ASP A 516 47.89 -7.20 -7.61
N SER A 517 46.89 -6.47 -7.12
CA SER A 517 46.92 -5.84 -5.79
C SER A 517 46.48 -6.78 -4.66
N GLY A 518 45.84 -7.91 -4.97
CA GLY A 518 45.40 -8.90 -3.98
C GLY A 518 46.54 -9.76 -3.42
N ASP A 519 46.44 -10.13 -2.14
CA ASP A 519 47.48 -10.89 -1.42
C ASP A 519 47.69 -12.33 -1.97
N ASP A 520 46.70 -12.88 -2.68
CA ASP A 520 46.62 -14.29 -3.07
C ASP A 520 46.55 -14.53 -4.61
N LYS A 521 47.13 -13.62 -5.42
CA LYS A 521 47.15 -13.69 -6.90
C LYS A 521 47.41 -15.10 -7.47
N ASP A 522 48.44 -15.80 -6.99
CA ASP A 522 48.80 -17.13 -7.49
C ASP A 522 47.69 -18.17 -7.26
N LYS A 523 46.88 -18.03 -6.21
CA LYS A 523 45.73 -18.91 -5.95
C LYS A 523 44.57 -18.54 -6.88
N ILE A 524 44.28 -17.25 -7.04
CA ILE A 524 43.26 -16.75 -7.97
C ILE A 524 43.49 -17.30 -9.39
N LEU A 525 44.72 -17.18 -9.91
CA LEU A 525 45.08 -17.71 -11.23
C LEU A 525 44.96 -19.24 -11.31
N LYS A 526 45.27 -19.97 -10.23
CA LYS A 526 45.08 -21.43 -10.17
C LYS A 526 43.61 -21.82 -10.20
N ILE A 527 42.74 -21.06 -9.55
CA ILE A 527 41.30 -21.33 -9.54
C ILE A 527 40.69 -21.11 -10.92
N PHE A 528 41.01 -19.99 -11.60
CA PHE A 528 40.58 -19.78 -12.99
C PHE A 528 41.03 -20.90 -13.93
N LYS A 529 42.27 -21.37 -13.78
CA LYS A 529 42.77 -22.53 -14.52
C LYS A 529 42.00 -23.81 -14.18
N LYS A 530 41.73 -24.06 -12.90
CA LYS A 530 41.03 -25.27 -12.43
C LYS A 530 39.58 -25.31 -12.91
N GLU A 531 38.85 -24.22 -12.74
CA GLU A 531 37.39 -24.18 -12.93
C GLU A 531 36.98 -23.85 -14.37
N LYS A 532 37.82 -23.13 -15.13
CA LYS A 532 37.49 -22.64 -16.49
C LYS A 532 38.58 -22.90 -17.54
N ASP A 533 39.71 -23.52 -17.18
CA ASP A 533 40.88 -23.73 -18.06
C ASP A 533 41.46 -22.43 -18.65
N LEU A 534 41.35 -21.32 -17.90
CA LEU A 534 41.92 -20.02 -18.29
C LEU A 534 43.34 -19.92 -17.72
N THR A 535 44.33 -19.73 -18.58
CA THR A 535 45.76 -19.85 -18.24
C THR A 535 46.56 -18.55 -18.39
N SER A 536 45.95 -17.50 -18.91
CA SER A 536 46.56 -16.17 -19.04
C SER A 536 45.61 -15.07 -18.59
N MET A 537 46.15 -13.90 -18.23
CA MET A 537 45.35 -12.73 -17.85
C MET A 537 44.38 -12.31 -18.96
N ALA A 538 44.84 -12.30 -20.22
CA ALA A 538 44.00 -12.01 -21.38
C ALA A 538 42.81 -12.97 -21.51
N GLN A 539 42.99 -14.27 -21.25
CA GLN A 539 41.89 -15.24 -21.27
C GLN A 539 40.87 -14.98 -20.14
N ILE A 540 41.34 -14.57 -18.96
CA ILE A 540 40.48 -14.19 -17.83
C ILE A 540 39.68 -12.92 -18.17
N GLN A 541 40.36 -11.87 -18.63
CA GLN A 541 39.75 -10.61 -19.04
C GLN A 541 38.69 -10.82 -20.13
N ASP A 542 39.00 -11.58 -21.18
CA ASP A 542 38.05 -11.87 -22.26
C ASP A 542 36.83 -12.67 -21.79
N TYR A 543 37.03 -13.63 -20.88
CA TYR A 543 35.93 -14.39 -20.26
C TYR A 543 35.01 -13.48 -19.44
N LEU A 544 35.56 -12.66 -18.54
CA LEU A 544 34.78 -11.76 -17.69
C LEU A 544 34.09 -10.68 -18.53
N TRP A 545 34.78 -10.13 -19.54
CA TRP A 545 34.19 -9.15 -20.45
C TRP A 545 33.04 -9.72 -21.26
N ALA A 546 33.13 -10.97 -21.73
CA ALA A 546 32.02 -11.64 -22.41
C ALA A 546 30.77 -11.72 -21.50
N ASN A 547 30.95 -11.93 -20.20
CA ASN A 547 29.86 -11.91 -19.23
C ASN A 547 29.32 -10.50 -18.97
N VAL A 548 30.17 -9.46 -18.98
CA VAL A 548 29.71 -8.05 -18.95
C VAL A 548 28.83 -7.73 -20.15
N ILE A 549 29.26 -8.11 -21.37
CA ILE A 549 28.46 -7.90 -22.59
C ILE A 549 27.12 -8.65 -22.51
N ARG A 550 27.14 -9.89 -22.01
CA ARG A 550 25.92 -10.67 -21.78
C ARG A 550 24.98 -9.97 -20.79
N MET A 551 25.50 -9.47 -19.67
CA MET A 551 24.74 -8.73 -18.66
C MET A 551 24.06 -7.51 -19.29
N ARG A 552 24.82 -6.71 -20.06
CA ARG A 552 24.29 -5.53 -20.77
C ARG A 552 23.18 -5.88 -21.75
N GLN A 553 23.23 -7.07 -22.37
CA GLN A 553 22.24 -7.49 -23.37
C GLN A 553 20.95 -8.04 -22.76
N PHE A 554 21.04 -8.80 -21.66
CA PHE A 554 19.90 -9.57 -21.14
C PHE A 554 19.37 -9.09 -19.79
N ASN A 555 20.12 -8.22 -19.11
CA ASN A 555 19.83 -7.74 -17.76
C ASN A 555 19.98 -6.22 -17.73
N GLU A 556 19.34 -5.54 -18.68
CA GLU A 556 19.26 -4.09 -18.68
C GLU A 556 18.54 -3.60 -17.40
N PRO A 557 18.97 -2.48 -16.81
CA PRO A 557 18.26 -1.87 -15.70
C PRO A 557 16.80 -1.61 -16.06
N VAL A 558 15.92 -1.75 -15.08
CA VAL A 558 14.48 -1.47 -15.28
C VAL A 558 14.27 -0.05 -15.80
N ALA A 559 13.20 0.15 -16.58
CA ALA A 559 12.86 1.47 -17.09
C ALA A 559 12.69 2.49 -15.95
N GLY A 560 13.40 3.61 -16.03
CA GLY A 560 13.39 4.64 -14.99
C GLY A 560 14.23 4.32 -13.76
N ALA A 561 15.15 3.34 -13.84
CA ALA A 561 16.13 3.09 -12.78
C ALA A 561 16.96 4.34 -12.46
N THR A 562 17.11 4.63 -11.17
CA THR A 562 17.90 5.77 -10.67
C THR A 562 19.36 5.39 -10.45
N SER A 563 20.20 6.40 -10.28
CA SER A 563 21.60 6.21 -9.85
C SER A 563 21.69 5.66 -8.43
N ARG A 564 22.86 5.14 -8.04
CA ARG A 564 23.11 4.68 -6.67
C ARG A 564 23.01 5.81 -5.64
N GLY A 565 23.31 7.04 -6.07
CA GLY A 565 23.15 8.26 -5.27
C GLY A 565 21.73 8.54 -4.80
N TYR A 566 20.74 7.82 -5.34
CA TYR A 566 19.34 7.95 -5.01
C TYR A 566 18.69 6.64 -4.53
N MET A 567 19.49 5.62 -4.21
CA MET A 567 18.97 4.36 -3.68
C MET A 567 19.49 4.12 -2.25
N PRO A 568 18.75 4.58 -1.23
CA PRO A 568 19.06 4.29 0.16
C PRO A 568 19.25 2.80 0.40
N GLN A 569 20.27 2.49 1.20
CA GLN A 569 20.64 1.12 1.52
C GLN A 569 20.26 0.79 2.97
N PRO A 570 20.05 -0.50 3.29
CA PRO A 570 19.95 -0.94 4.67
C PRO A 570 21.16 -0.48 5.51
N PRO A 571 20.99 -0.30 6.83
CA PRO A 571 22.05 0.26 7.68
C PRO A 571 23.27 -0.65 7.80
N ASN A 572 23.08 -1.96 7.60
CA ASN A 572 24.09 -2.99 7.60
C ASN A 572 23.64 -4.14 6.67
N SER A 573 24.50 -5.13 6.46
CA SER A 573 24.18 -6.31 5.64
C SER A 573 23.26 -7.34 6.34
N ASP A 574 22.83 -7.07 7.57
CA ASP A 574 21.86 -7.89 8.29
C ASP A 574 20.44 -7.37 8.03
N TYR A 575 19.69 -8.11 7.22
CA TYR A 575 18.31 -7.74 6.91
C TYR A 575 17.34 -8.06 8.05
N GLN A 576 17.72 -8.85 9.07
CA GLN A 576 16.77 -9.32 10.10
C GLN A 576 15.92 -8.19 10.73
N PRO A 577 16.47 -7.00 11.08
CA PRO A 577 15.65 -5.90 11.58
C PRO A 577 14.63 -5.37 10.55
N LEU A 578 15.05 -5.21 9.29
CA LEU A 578 14.16 -4.77 8.21
C LEU A 578 13.06 -5.80 7.95
N MET A 579 13.39 -7.08 7.99
CA MET A 579 12.45 -8.18 7.82
C MET A 579 11.39 -8.17 8.91
N HIS A 580 11.79 -7.91 10.16
CA HIS A 580 10.85 -7.78 11.27
C HIS A 580 9.82 -6.66 11.03
N TRP A 581 10.25 -5.52 10.48
CA TRP A 581 9.36 -4.44 10.09
C TRP A 581 8.45 -4.81 8.91
N MET A 582 8.97 -5.55 7.93
CA MET A 582 8.20 -6.01 6.77
C MET A 582 7.12 -7.03 7.14
N GLU A 583 7.43 -7.98 8.01
CA GLU A 583 6.56 -9.09 8.36
C GLU A 583 5.52 -8.74 9.43
N ASN A 584 5.76 -7.72 10.28
CA ASN A 584 4.85 -7.42 11.39
C ASN A 584 3.54 -6.73 10.97
N GLY A 585 3.45 -6.27 9.72
CA GLY A 585 2.27 -5.60 9.16
C GLY A 585 1.99 -4.18 9.70
N ALA A 586 2.92 -3.58 10.44
CA ALA A 586 2.70 -2.27 11.05
C ALA A 586 2.92 -1.11 10.08
N LEU A 587 3.75 -1.35 9.05
CA LEU A 587 4.21 -0.32 8.13
C LEU A 587 3.15 0.13 7.12
N SER A 588 3.19 1.42 6.77
CA SER A 588 2.33 2.02 5.74
C SER A 588 3.07 2.15 4.41
N TYR A 589 3.09 1.09 3.61
CA TYR A 589 3.79 1.05 2.31
C TYR A 589 2.98 1.54 1.12
N THR A 590 1.67 1.37 1.18
CA THR A 590 0.72 1.87 0.20
C THR A 590 -0.13 2.93 0.86
N MET A 591 -0.93 3.62 0.05
CA MET A 591 -2.12 4.27 0.58
C MET A 591 -2.87 3.22 1.41
N PRO A 592 -3.03 3.45 2.72
CA PRO A 592 -3.59 2.45 3.60
C PRO A 592 -5.02 2.14 3.15
N VAL A 593 -5.48 0.92 3.45
CA VAL A 593 -6.91 0.63 3.39
C VAL A 593 -7.59 1.58 4.37
N ILE A 594 -8.23 2.62 3.85
CA ILE A 594 -8.84 3.62 4.72
C ILE A 594 -10.03 2.95 5.38
N GLY A 595 -10.04 2.98 6.72
CA GLY A 595 -11.11 2.39 7.49
C GLY A 595 -12.44 2.98 7.01
N TYR A 596 -13.36 2.09 6.64
CA TYR A 596 -14.61 2.43 5.95
C TYR A 596 -15.39 3.64 6.51
N VAL A 597 -15.28 3.90 7.81
CA VAL A 597 -16.03 4.95 8.48
C VAL A 597 -15.47 6.35 8.20
N GLY A 598 -14.39 6.51 7.44
CA GLY A 598 -13.83 7.81 7.05
C GLY A 598 -12.34 7.70 6.84
#